data_AF-A0AB35U455-F1
#
_entry.id   AF-A0AB35U455-F1
#
_cell.length_a   1.000
_cell.length_b   1.000
_cell.length_c   1.000
_cell.angle_alpha   90.00
_cell.angle_beta   90.00
_cell.angle_gamma   90.00
#
_symmetry.space_group_name_H-M   'P 1'
#
loop_
_entity.id
_entity.type
_entity.pdbx_description
1 polymer ?
#
loop_
_entity_poly.entity_id
_entity_poly.type
_entity_poly.pdbx_seq_one_letter_code
_entity_poly.pdbx_strand_id
1 'polypeptide(L)'
;MRSIPPLFYVTISNMTGIDIVDISRIQLLPSFINRVLTPEEQEEYKQRKTERLQKEYIAGRFAAKEAIFKMTQDKNYLHYSILRQKTGQPYVKDHPEIEISISHDAGIAIAIAVSH
;
A
#
# COMPACT_ATOMS: atom_id res chain seq x y z
N MET A 1 23.90 -13.75 -26.80
CA MET A 1 22.92 -12.66 -26.81
C MET A 1 21.94 -12.89 -25.66
N ARG A 2 21.91 -11.96 -24.70
CA ARG A 2 20.83 -11.61 -23.74
C ARG A 2 20.08 -12.71 -22.97
N SER A 3 20.18 -12.62 -21.65
CA SER A 3 19.01 -12.36 -20.80
C SER A 3 19.40 -11.30 -19.77
N ILE A 4 18.99 -10.06 -19.99
CA ILE A 4 19.03 -9.02 -18.97
C ILE A 4 17.96 -9.44 -17.93
N PRO A 5 18.29 -9.64 -16.64
CA PRO A 5 17.28 -9.97 -15.64
C PRO A 5 16.32 -8.77 -15.49
N PRO A 6 15.04 -9.01 -15.13
CA PRO A 6 14.05 -7.96 -15.02
C PRO A 6 14.51 -6.91 -13.99
N LEU A 7 14.36 -5.65 -14.38
CA LEU A 7 14.89 -4.45 -13.70
C LEU A 7 14.12 -4.09 -12.41
N PHE A 8 13.79 -5.07 -11.57
CA PHE A 8 13.20 -4.86 -10.25
C PHE A 8 13.77 -5.91 -9.28
N TYR A 9 14.78 -5.50 -8.51
CA TYR A 9 15.34 -6.31 -7.44
C TYR A 9 14.33 -6.33 -6.28
N VAL A 10 13.53 -7.39 -6.16
CA VAL A 10 12.68 -7.64 -5.00
C VAL A 10 13.34 -8.76 -4.21
N THR A 11 13.92 -8.42 -3.05
CA THR A 11 14.33 -9.44 -2.08
C THR A 11 13.08 -9.92 -1.36
N ILE A 12 12.76 -11.20 -1.48
CA ILE A 12 11.64 -11.82 -0.77
C ILE A 12 12.13 -12.19 0.62
N SER A 13 11.38 -11.83 1.64
CA SER A 13 11.59 -12.33 3.00
C SER A 13 10.27 -12.87 3.52
N ASN A 14 10.30 -14.02 4.19
CA ASN A 14 9.09 -14.67 4.71
C ASN A 14 8.44 -13.90 5.87
N MET A 15 9.08 -12.85 6.37
CA MET A 15 8.65 -12.12 7.57
C MET A 15 8.46 -10.62 7.34
N THR A 16 9.02 -10.06 6.26
CA THR A 16 8.93 -8.62 5.99
C THR A 16 8.75 -8.32 4.50
N GLY A 17 8.03 -7.24 4.21
CA GLY A 17 7.90 -6.70 2.87
C GLY A 17 7.97 -5.18 2.91
N ILE A 18 8.52 -4.57 1.86
CA ILE A 18 8.67 -3.11 1.76
C ILE A 18 8.38 -2.64 0.35
N ASP A 19 7.70 -1.51 0.22
CA ASP A 19 7.45 -0.88 -1.06
C ASP A 19 7.50 0.64 -0.98
N ILE A 20 7.88 1.26 -2.09
CA ILE A 20 8.00 2.70 -2.26
C ILE A 20 7.25 3.13 -3.52
N VAL A 21 6.42 4.15 -3.37
CA VAL A 21 5.54 4.66 -4.42
C VAL A 21 5.81 6.14 -4.62
N ASP A 22 6.07 6.51 -5.87
CA ASP A 22 6.11 7.89 -6.31
C ASP A 22 4.68 8.44 -6.42
N ILE A 23 4.34 9.41 -5.55
CA ILE A 23 2.99 9.97 -5.42
C ILE A 23 2.57 10.67 -6.73
N SER A 24 3.52 11.18 -7.51
CA SER A 24 3.22 11.83 -8.79
C SER A 24 2.61 10.85 -9.81
N ARG A 25 2.86 9.54 -9.66
CA ARG A 25 2.33 8.48 -10.53
C ARG A 25 0.90 8.07 -10.18
N ILE A 26 0.37 8.52 -9.04
CA ILE A 26 -1.00 8.21 -8.63
C ILE A 26 -1.99 8.97 -9.49
N GLN A 27 -2.85 8.20 -10.15
CA GLN A 27 -3.94 8.70 -10.97
C GLN A 27 -5.23 8.67 -10.16
N LEU A 28 -5.93 9.82 -10.09
CA LEU A 28 -7.24 9.93 -9.44
C LEU A 28 -8.37 9.49 -10.37
N LEU A 29 -8.14 8.42 -11.14
CA LEU A 29 -9.15 7.82 -12.00
C LEU A 29 -10.01 6.85 -11.17
N PRO A 30 -11.36 6.87 -11.32
CA PRO A 30 -12.23 5.97 -10.59
C PRO A 30 -11.86 4.49 -10.73
N SER A 31 -11.42 4.06 -11.92
CA SER A 31 -10.97 2.69 -12.17
C SER A 31 -9.72 2.32 -11.36
N PHE A 32 -8.77 3.24 -11.20
CA PHE A 32 -7.57 3.02 -10.40
C PHE A 32 -7.90 2.99 -8.91
N ILE A 33 -8.73 3.94 -8.46
CA ILE A 33 -9.20 4.02 -7.07
C ILE A 33 -9.92 2.73 -6.68
N ASN A 34 -10.86 2.26 -7.49
CA ASN A 34 -11.64 1.05 -7.23
C ASN A 34 -10.79 -0.23 -7.28
N ARG A 35 -9.69 -0.22 -8.03
CA ARG A 35 -8.73 -1.34 -8.08
C ARG A 35 -7.84 -1.40 -6.84
N VAL A 36 -7.45 -0.24 -6.31
CA VAL A 36 -6.48 -0.15 -5.20
C VAL A 36 -7.18 -0.13 -3.84
N LEU A 37 -8.32 0.54 -3.71
CA LEU A 37 -9.00 0.74 -2.43
C LEU A 37 -10.19 -0.19 -2.26
N THR A 38 -10.26 -0.87 -1.13
CA THR A 38 -11.45 -1.63 -0.70
C THR A 38 -12.61 -0.67 -0.38
N PRO A 39 -13.87 -1.15 -0.32
CA PRO A 39 -15.01 -0.30 0.01
C PRO A 39 -14.82 0.49 1.32
N GLU A 40 -14.27 -0.12 2.36
CA GLU A 40 -14.01 0.57 3.63
C GLU A 40 -12.90 1.63 3.51
N GLU A 41 -11.86 1.35 2.74
CA GLU A 41 -10.80 2.33 2.45
C GLU A 41 -11.31 3.50 1.61
N GLN A 42 -12.31 3.27 0.75
CA GLN A 42 -12.96 4.32 -0.02
C GLN A 42 -13.75 5.27 0.89
N GLU A 43 -14.31 4.80 1.99
CA GLU A 43 -14.98 5.67 2.98
C GLU A 43 -13.97 6.59 3.70
N GLU A 44 -12.79 6.10 4.08
CA GLU A 44 -11.69 6.94 4.58
C GLU A 44 -11.16 7.90 3.51
N TYR A 45 -11.09 7.45 2.24
CA TYR A 45 -10.62 8.25 1.12
C TYR A 45 -11.53 9.44 0.82
N LYS A 46 -12.86 9.27 0.88
CA LYS A 46 -13.85 10.36 0.67
C LYS A 46 -13.68 11.52 1.66
N GLN A 47 -13.04 11.29 2.80
CA GLN A 47 -12.78 12.33 3.80
C GLN A 47 -11.59 13.24 3.42
N ARG A 48 -10.75 12.84 2.47
CA ARG A 48 -9.59 13.61 2.00
C ARG A 48 -10.04 14.80 1.16
N LYS A 49 -9.78 16.02 1.66
CA LYS A 49 -10.34 17.27 1.11
C LYS A 49 -9.56 17.90 -0.04
N THR A 50 -8.35 17.44 -0.31
CA THR A 50 -7.50 17.98 -1.38
C THR A 50 -6.95 16.85 -2.24
N GLU A 51 -6.63 17.13 -3.50
CA GLU A 51 -5.99 16.14 -4.39
C GLU A 51 -4.67 15.62 -3.82
N ARG A 52 -3.91 16.48 -3.13
CA ARG A 52 -2.67 16.07 -2.43
C ARG A 52 -2.96 14.98 -1.40
N LEU A 53 -3.92 15.22 -0.51
CA LEU A 53 -4.29 14.26 0.55
C LEU A 53 -4.91 12.98 -0.04
N GLN A 54 -5.62 13.09 -1.15
CA GLN A 54 -6.17 11.95 -1.89
C GLN A 54 -5.06 11.08 -2.49
N LYS A 55 -4.09 11.71 -3.17
CA LYS A 55 -2.93 11.01 -3.75
C LYS A 55 -2.04 10.39 -2.66
N GLU A 56 -1.75 11.12 -1.58
CA GLU A 56 -0.99 10.60 -0.43
C GLU A 56 -1.68 9.37 0.18
N TYR A 57 -3.01 9.42 0.34
CA TYR A 57 -3.78 8.30 0.88
C TYR A 57 -3.70 7.06 -0.02
N ILE A 58 -3.98 7.21 -1.32
CA ILE A 58 -3.92 6.10 -2.28
C ILE A 58 -2.50 5.55 -2.40
N ALA A 59 -1.48 6.43 -2.48
CA ALA A 59 -0.08 6.03 -2.56
C ALA A 59 0.33 5.18 -1.36
N GLY A 60 -0.02 5.62 -0.14
CA GLY A 60 0.28 4.86 1.08
C GLY A 60 -0.42 3.51 1.12
N ARG A 61 -1.68 3.42 0.68
CA ARG A 61 -2.41 2.14 0.59
C ARG A 61 -1.81 1.22 -0.46
N PHE A 62 -1.44 1.75 -1.62
CA PHE A 62 -0.81 0.97 -2.67
C PHE A 62 0.54 0.42 -2.22
N ALA A 63 1.40 1.25 -1.63
CA ALA A 63 2.68 0.82 -1.05
C ALA A 63 2.48 -0.27 0.01
N ALA A 64 1.52 -0.11 0.92
CA ALA A 64 1.27 -1.08 1.98
C ALA A 64 0.76 -2.42 1.43
N LYS A 65 -0.10 -2.40 0.42
CA LYS A 65 -0.59 -3.61 -0.25
C LYS A 65 0.53 -4.33 -1.01
N GLU A 66 1.39 -3.59 -1.72
CA GLU A 66 2.58 -4.15 -2.38
C GLU A 66 3.58 -4.71 -1.35
N ALA A 67 3.72 -4.07 -0.18
CA ALA A 67 4.53 -4.61 0.91
C ALA A 67 3.97 -5.95 1.44
N ILE A 68 2.65 -6.07 1.64
CA ILE A 68 2.00 -7.34 1.96
C ILE A 68 2.29 -8.38 0.85
N PHE A 69 2.07 -8.03 -0.42
CA PHE A 69 2.33 -8.94 -1.54
C PHE A 69 3.76 -9.46 -1.56
N LYS A 70 4.76 -8.60 -1.34
CA LYS A 70 6.17 -9.01 -1.34
C LYS A 70 6.50 -9.97 -0.20
N MET A 71 5.83 -9.81 0.95
CA MET A 71 5.97 -10.68 2.10
C MET A 71 5.23 -12.02 1.91
N THR A 72 3.98 -12.00 1.46
CA THR A 72 3.08 -13.18 1.44
C THR A 72 3.01 -13.91 0.10
N GLN A 73 3.37 -13.24 -0.99
CA GLN A 73 3.13 -13.67 -2.38
C GLN A 73 1.65 -13.87 -2.74
N ASP A 74 0.72 -13.42 -1.90
CA ASP A 74 -0.72 -13.52 -2.15
C ASP A 74 -1.15 -12.62 -3.31
N LYS A 75 -1.68 -13.22 -4.37
CA LYS A 75 -2.16 -12.50 -5.56
C LYS A 75 -3.41 -11.67 -5.29
N ASN A 76 -4.10 -11.91 -4.17
CA ASN A 76 -5.25 -11.14 -3.72
C ASN A 76 -4.87 -9.96 -2.80
N TYR A 77 -3.60 -9.58 -2.74
CA TYR A 77 -3.09 -8.49 -1.89
C TYR A 77 -3.89 -7.17 -1.97
N LEU A 78 -4.55 -6.88 -3.10
CA LEU A 78 -5.40 -5.69 -3.26
C LEU A 78 -6.69 -5.74 -2.42
N HIS A 79 -7.13 -6.92 -2.00
CA HIS A 79 -8.34 -7.11 -1.19
C HIS A 79 -8.09 -6.95 0.32
N TYR A 80 -6.84 -6.84 0.78
CA TYR A 80 -6.56 -6.54 2.18
C TYR A 80 -7.05 -5.12 2.50
N SER A 81 -7.93 -5.00 3.49
CA SER A 81 -8.42 -3.70 3.96
C SER A 81 -7.46 -3.15 5.02
N ILE A 82 -6.78 -2.05 4.70
CA ILE A 82 -5.85 -1.36 5.61
C ILE A 82 -6.56 -0.13 6.16
N LEU A 83 -6.93 -0.16 7.44
CA LEU A 83 -7.73 0.88 8.09
C LEU A 83 -6.94 1.56 9.19
N ARG A 84 -7.44 2.69 9.71
CA ARG A 84 -6.82 3.37 10.85
C ARG A 84 -7.63 3.18 12.12
N GLN A 85 -6.94 2.88 13.22
CA GLN A 85 -7.52 2.97 14.54
C GLN A 85 -7.79 4.44 14.92
N LYS A 86 -8.57 4.66 15.99
CA LYS A 86 -8.79 6.00 16.56
C LYS A 86 -7.49 6.69 16.98
N THR A 87 -6.46 5.92 17.32
CA THR A 87 -5.11 6.39 17.66
C THR A 87 -4.30 6.84 16.44
N GLY A 88 -4.79 6.59 15.22
CA GLY A 88 -4.10 6.87 13.96
C GLY A 88 -3.22 5.72 13.44
N GLN A 89 -2.98 4.70 14.26
CA GLN A 89 -2.21 3.51 13.90
C GLN A 89 -2.92 2.72 12.77
N PRO A 90 -2.23 2.40 11.66
CA PRO A 90 -2.79 1.54 10.64
C PRO A 90 -2.85 0.08 11.11
N TYR A 91 -3.85 -0.67 10.64
CA TYR A 91 -3.96 -2.11 10.86
C TYR A 91 -4.55 -2.79 9.63
N VAL A 92 -4.26 -4.08 9.47
CA VAL A 92 -4.85 -4.92 8.43
C VAL A 92 -6.08 -5.61 9.01
N LYS A 93 -7.26 -5.30 8.46
CA LYS A 93 -8.51 -5.89 8.91
C LYS A 93 -8.48 -7.40 8.70
N ASP A 94 -8.92 -8.15 9.71
CA ASP A 94 -8.97 -9.62 9.75
C ASP A 94 -7.61 -10.34 9.68
N HIS A 95 -6.49 -9.60 9.75
CA HIS A 95 -5.12 -10.11 9.70
C HIS A 95 -4.26 -9.52 10.84
N PRO A 96 -4.53 -9.88 12.11
CA PRO A 96 -3.80 -9.36 13.26
C PRO A 96 -2.31 -9.76 13.27
N GLU A 97 -1.94 -10.82 12.55
CA GLU A 97 -0.56 -11.29 12.37
C GLU A 97 0.30 -10.35 11.50
N ILE A 98 -0.32 -9.39 10.79
CA ILE A 98 0.37 -8.46 9.90
C ILE A 98 0.39 -7.07 10.52
N GLU A 99 1.58 -6.62 10.91
CA GLU A 99 1.84 -5.25 11.31
C GLU A 99 2.30 -4.42 10.12
N ILE A 100 1.82 -3.16 10.02
CA ILE A 100 2.18 -2.25 8.93
C ILE A 100 2.57 -0.88 9.50
N SER A 101 3.58 -0.27 8.89
CA SER A 101 3.88 1.15 9.07
C SER A 101 3.92 1.85 7.71
N ILE A 102 3.30 3.03 7.63
CA ILE A 102 3.16 3.82 6.40
C ILE A 102 3.68 5.23 6.69
N SER A 103 4.55 5.73 5.83
CA SER A 103 5.03 7.11 5.85
C SER A 103 4.93 7.73 4.46
N HIS A 104 4.84 9.05 4.39
CA HIS A 104 4.94 9.78 3.14
C HIS A 104 5.58 11.15 3.38
N ASP A 105 6.49 11.55 2.50
CA ASP A 105 7.10 12.87 2.48
C ASP A 105 7.73 13.14 1.10
N ALA A 106 7.94 14.40 0.76
CA ALA A 106 8.69 14.83 -0.43
C ALA A 106 8.27 14.16 -1.76
N GLY A 107 6.98 13.86 -1.92
CA GLY A 107 6.43 13.23 -3.14
C GLY A 107 6.56 11.71 -3.18
N ILE A 108 6.97 11.07 -2.08
CA ILE A 108 7.11 9.63 -1.94
C ILE A 108 6.19 9.11 -0.83
N ALA A 109 5.59 7.93 -1.04
CA ALA A 109 5.00 7.12 0.01
C ALA A 109 5.78 5.83 0.17
N ILE A 110 5.97 5.38 1.41
CA ILE A 110 6.66 4.14 1.74
C ILE A 110 5.82 3.35 2.74
N ALA A 111 5.83 2.03 2.60
CA ALA A 111 5.23 1.15 3.59
C ALA A 111 6.10 -0.07 3.84
N ILE A 112 6.07 -0.53 5.09
CA ILE A 112 6.65 -1.81 5.52
C ILE A 112 5.52 -2.66 6.11
N ALA A 113 5.53 -3.95 5.77
CA ALA A 113 4.71 -4.98 6.37
C ALA A 113 5.62 -5.99 7.10
N VAL A 114 5.23 -6.42 8.29
CA VAL A 114 5.96 -7.39 9.10
C VAL A 114 4.96 -8.43 9.62
N SER A 115 5.28 -9.71 9.48
CA SER A 115 4.51 -10.82 10.04
C SER A 115 5.22 -11.38 11.27
N HIS A 116 4.43 -11.76 12.28
CA HIS A 116 4.90 -12.41 13.52
C HIS A 116 4.22 -13.75 13.75
#